data_AF-A0A9W4U2B9-F1
#
_entry.id   AF-A0A9W4U2B9-F1
#
_cell.length_a   1.000
_cell.length_b   1.000
_cell.length_c   1.000
_cell.angle_alpha   90.00
_cell.angle_beta   90.00
_cell.angle_gamma   90.00
#
_symmetry.space_group_name_H-M   'P 1'
#
loop_
_entity.id
_entity.type
_entity.pdbx_description
1 polymer ?
#
loop_
_entity_poly.entity_id
_entity_poly.type
_entity_poly.pdbx_seq_one_letter_code
_entity_poly.pdbx_strand_id
1 'polypeptide(L)'
;MSRGGRSSLQNSLDRDVYQVVRKHIETYDQPLSKLKSHVIYDHIKSSNSSLKRRPKKQLEDSIERVLLVLQEDEASEDEMAELEGAFADTGNGDDDLQTPAKPSVDFMNQQIVSAWSKEGPGGNGVEKSKKREGTKGGERESKRLKKSAPEKIDTNPPSGFTLRDLGGVDNVKRQLKDHLVLPLLYPEEYTERKIPIPRGILLHGPPGCGKTVISRAFAASLGVPFVEILGPSVVSGMSGESEKQIREHFDRAKEVAPCLIFIDEIDVIAPKRDSAQSQMEKRIVAQLLISMDSLAMEKNNGKPVIVLAATNRPDSLDPALRRGGRFDTEINMGVPNESMREMILKALTREPRLSDDVDFSALAKKTAGFVGADLKDLVSKAGTWSMDQFREALEKQAMEEETEMDVDGSELAKGSRMDDSIERLIRRVKERKDQIRPAGFEDTAITMEAFDAVLPTIVPSSKREGFATVPDTTWRDVGALENVRAELQMAIVEPIKNPQRFKAVGITAATGVLLWGPPGCGKTLLAKAVAAESKANFISVKGPELLNKVRCHNIFFCNLLMTLIVCG
;
A
#
# COMPACT_ATOMS: atom_id res chain seq x y z
N MET A 1 40.92 -9.46 -7.41
CA MET A 1 40.01 -10.62 -7.55
C MET A 1 38.58 -10.13 -7.34
N SER A 2 37.57 -10.85 -7.83
CA SER A 2 36.17 -10.36 -7.79
C SER A 2 35.61 -10.37 -6.37
N ARG A 3 34.84 -9.33 -5.99
CA ARG A 3 34.03 -9.32 -4.77
C ARG A 3 32.66 -9.92 -5.08
N GLY A 4 32.48 -11.21 -4.78
CA GLY A 4 31.17 -11.86 -4.82
C GLY A 4 30.26 -11.36 -3.69
N GLY A 5 28.95 -11.50 -3.87
CA GLY A 5 27.97 -11.25 -2.80
C GLY A 5 27.87 -12.42 -1.82
N ARG A 6 27.31 -12.14 -0.63
CA ARG A 6 27.08 -13.11 0.46
C ARG A 6 26.49 -14.43 -0.06
N SER A 7 27.12 -15.56 0.28
CA SER A 7 26.73 -16.89 -0.19
C SER A 7 25.53 -17.46 0.57
N SER A 8 24.34 -16.91 0.33
CA SER A 8 23.08 -17.43 0.91
C SER A 8 22.88 -18.92 0.59
N LEU A 9 22.55 -19.74 1.59
CA LEU A 9 22.32 -21.18 1.47
C LEU A 9 20.97 -21.49 0.78
N GLN A 10 20.97 -21.39 -0.55
CA GLN A 10 19.76 -21.50 -1.39
C GLN A 10 19.32 -22.95 -1.63
N ASN A 11 20.23 -23.93 -1.70
CA ASN A 11 19.85 -25.31 -1.99
C ASN A 11 19.32 -26.03 -0.74
N SER A 12 18.36 -26.96 -0.91
CA SER A 12 17.90 -27.79 0.21
C SER A 12 19.03 -28.61 0.85
N LEU A 13 19.96 -29.10 0.02
CA LEU A 13 21.12 -29.86 0.47
C LEU A 13 22.09 -29.01 1.32
N ASP A 14 22.21 -27.70 1.04
CA ASP A 14 23.01 -26.80 1.87
C ASP A 14 22.42 -26.71 3.29
N ARG A 15 21.08 -26.68 3.40
CA ARG A 15 20.36 -26.65 4.70
C ARG A 15 20.46 -27.98 5.45
N ASP A 16 20.34 -29.10 4.74
CA ASP A 16 20.51 -30.44 5.31
C ASP A 16 21.95 -30.60 5.88
N VAL A 17 22.95 -30.11 5.16
CA VAL A 17 24.36 -30.12 5.60
C VAL A 17 24.57 -29.16 6.78
N TYR A 18 24.02 -27.94 6.74
CA TYR A 18 24.12 -26.96 7.83
C TYR A 18 23.64 -27.52 9.18
N GLN A 19 22.51 -28.24 9.20
CA GLN A 19 22.01 -28.89 10.41
C GLN A 19 22.98 -29.96 10.96
N VAL A 20 23.64 -30.72 10.09
CA VAL A 20 24.61 -31.74 10.50
C VAL A 20 25.92 -31.12 10.98
N VAL A 21 26.41 -30.07 10.33
CA VAL A 21 27.62 -29.33 10.74
C VAL A 21 27.42 -28.66 12.09
N ARG A 22 26.31 -27.95 12.27
CA ARG A 22 25.94 -27.35 13.56
C ARG A 22 25.86 -28.39 14.67
N LYS A 23 25.17 -29.51 14.43
CA LYS A 23 25.09 -30.62 15.40
C LYS A 23 26.46 -31.22 15.72
N HIS A 24 27.38 -31.30 14.76
CA HIS A 24 28.74 -31.78 15.01
C HIS A 24 29.50 -30.84 15.95
N ILE A 25 29.40 -29.52 15.75
CA ILE A 25 30.00 -28.51 16.63
C ILE A 25 29.41 -28.65 18.05
N GLU A 26 28.07 -28.68 18.16
CA GLU A 26 27.34 -28.87 19.43
C GLU A 26 27.65 -30.22 20.13
N THR A 27 28.12 -31.25 19.42
CA THR A 27 28.42 -32.58 19.99
C THR A 27 29.89 -32.73 20.43
N TYR A 28 30.81 -32.00 19.82
CA TYR A 28 32.26 -32.17 20.03
C TYR A 28 32.98 -30.94 20.61
N ASP A 29 32.28 -29.82 20.79
CA ASP A 29 32.80 -28.58 21.40
C ASP A 29 34.08 -28.08 20.70
N GLN A 30 34.03 -28.03 19.36
CA GLN A 30 35.17 -27.67 18.51
C GLN A 30 34.98 -26.30 17.84
N PRO A 31 35.94 -25.37 17.95
CA PRO A 31 35.85 -24.07 17.30
C PRO A 31 35.90 -24.19 15.78
N LEU A 32 35.08 -23.40 15.08
CA LEU A 32 34.88 -23.43 13.62
C LEU A 32 36.18 -23.29 12.83
N SER A 33 37.12 -22.50 13.36
CA SER A 33 38.48 -22.31 12.83
C SER A 33 39.33 -23.59 12.74
N LYS A 34 38.92 -24.70 13.37
CA LYS A 34 39.62 -26.00 13.29
C LYS A 34 38.89 -27.06 12.44
N LEU A 35 37.61 -26.87 12.09
CA LEU A 35 36.88 -27.84 11.28
C LEU A 35 37.34 -27.79 9.81
N LYS A 36 37.68 -28.97 9.26
CA LYS A 36 38.08 -29.14 7.86
C LYS A 36 37.03 -29.97 7.11
N SER A 37 36.79 -29.65 5.84
CA SER A 37 35.72 -30.27 5.03
C SER A 37 35.74 -31.80 5.01
N HIS A 38 36.93 -32.42 5.00
CA HIS A 38 37.07 -33.88 5.07
C HIS A 38 36.57 -34.52 6.37
N VAL A 39 36.74 -33.86 7.53
CA VAL A 39 36.31 -34.41 8.84
C VAL A 39 34.79 -34.51 8.89
N ILE A 40 34.11 -33.47 8.41
CA ILE A 40 32.65 -33.42 8.28
C ILE A 40 32.17 -34.45 7.25
N TYR A 41 32.86 -34.58 6.11
CA TYR A 41 32.55 -35.58 5.09
C TYR A 41 32.62 -37.02 5.65
N ASP A 42 33.68 -37.35 6.40
CA ASP A 42 33.85 -38.66 7.01
C ASP A 42 32.82 -38.90 8.13
N HIS A 43 32.46 -37.87 8.90
CA HIS A 43 31.35 -37.94 9.86
C HIS A 43 29.98 -38.17 9.19
N ILE A 44 29.73 -37.57 8.01
CA ILE A 44 28.51 -37.80 7.22
C ILE A 44 28.52 -39.20 6.58
N LYS A 45 29.69 -39.78 6.30
CA LYS A 45 29.83 -41.16 5.79
C LYS A 45 29.76 -42.22 6.88
N SER A 46 30.19 -41.96 8.11
CA SER A 46 29.99 -42.86 9.25
C SER A 46 28.55 -42.80 9.77
N SER A 47 27.97 -41.59 9.88
CA SER A 47 26.57 -41.37 10.23
C SER A 47 25.61 -41.99 9.22
N ASN A 48 24.54 -42.63 9.71
CA ASN A 48 23.56 -43.32 8.88
C ASN A 48 22.50 -42.36 8.29
N SER A 49 22.97 -41.33 7.57
CA SER A 49 22.15 -40.24 7.03
C SER A 49 21.75 -40.44 5.57
N SER A 50 20.66 -39.79 5.14
CA SER A 50 20.21 -39.74 3.74
C SER A 50 21.29 -39.13 2.81
N LEU A 51 22.09 -38.19 3.32
CA LEU A 51 23.20 -37.54 2.61
C LEU A 51 24.28 -38.53 2.14
N LYS A 52 24.44 -39.68 2.80
CA LYS A 52 25.41 -40.71 2.43
C LYS A 52 25.29 -41.19 0.98
N ARG A 53 24.10 -41.08 0.38
CA ARG A 53 23.78 -41.47 -1.02
C ARG A 53 24.09 -40.38 -2.08
N ARG A 54 24.50 -39.16 -1.68
CA ARG A 54 24.84 -38.07 -2.61
C ARG A 54 26.25 -38.27 -3.21
N PRO A 55 26.51 -37.78 -4.45
CA PRO A 55 27.82 -37.90 -5.07
C PRO A 55 28.86 -37.04 -4.34
N LYS A 56 30.06 -37.58 -4.14
CA LYS A 56 31.10 -37.04 -3.26
C LYS A 56 31.33 -35.54 -3.44
N LYS A 57 31.61 -35.10 -4.67
CA LYS A 57 31.94 -33.69 -4.97
C LYS A 57 30.83 -32.71 -4.58
N GLN A 58 29.55 -33.01 -4.90
CA GLN A 58 28.44 -32.13 -4.53
C GLN A 58 28.29 -31.97 -3.01
N LEU A 59 28.67 -32.99 -2.23
CA LEU A 59 28.62 -32.91 -0.78
C LEU A 59 29.79 -32.06 -0.24
N GLU A 60 31.01 -32.25 -0.76
CA GLU A 60 32.18 -31.43 -0.42
C GLU A 60 31.97 -29.95 -0.78
N ASP A 61 31.56 -29.66 -2.02
CA ASP A 61 31.25 -28.30 -2.50
C ASP A 61 30.22 -27.58 -1.58
N SER A 62 29.33 -28.33 -0.91
CA SER A 62 28.26 -27.81 -0.06
C SER A 62 28.68 -27.69 1.41
N ILE A 63 29.53 -28.59 1.92
CA ILE A 63 30.17 -28.45 3.23
C ILE A 63 31.03 -27.18 3.26
N GLU A 64 31.76 -26.88 2.18
CA GLU A 64 32.63 -25.70 2.12
C GLU A 64 31.82 -24.39 2.07
N ARG A 65 30.68 -24.34 1.36
CA ARG A 65 29.75 -23.20 1.46
C ARG A 65 29.18 -23.02 2.86
N VAL A 66 28.82 -24.10 3.53
CA VAL A 66 28.27 -24.07 4.90
C VAL A 66 29.31 -23.58 5.91
N LEU A 67 30.56 -24.04 5.81
CA LEU A 67 31.66 -23.59 6.68
C LEU A 67 31.98 -22.11 6.49
N LEU A 68 32.00 -21.61 5.25
CA LEU A 68 32.24 -20.19 4.98
C LEU A 68 31.16 -19.29 5.59
N VAL A 69 29.87 -19.66 5.48
CA VAL A 69 28.78 -18.89 6.11
C VAL A 69 28.91 -18.90 7.63
N LEU A 70 29.19 -20.04 8.26
CA LEU A 70 29.37 -20.11 9.71
C LEU A 70 30.59 -19.30 10.20
N GLN A 71 31.64 -19.16 9.40
CA GLN A 71 32.80 -18.32 9.71
C GLN A 71 32.54 -16.82 9.46
N GLU A 72 31.69 -16.46 8.49
CA GLU A 72 31.19 -15.08 8.34
C GLU A 72 30.25 -14.68 9.50
N ASP A 73 29.43 -15.61 10.00
CA ASP A 73 28.55 -15.40 11.16
C ASP A 73 29.36 -15.23 12.46
N GLU A 74 30.27 -16.18 12.79
CA GLU A 74 31.13 -16.17 14.00
C GLU A 74 31.95 -14.87 14.10
N ALA A 75 32.60 -14.45 13.00
CA ALA A 75 33.37 -13.19 12.97
C ALA A 75 32.50 -11.93 13.18
N SER A 76 31.19 -11.99 12.84
CA SER A 76 30.28 -10.87 13.07
C SER A 76 29.74 -10.78 14.50
N GLU A 77 29.80 -11.90 15.25
CA GLU A 77 29.51 -11.92 16.69
C GLU A 77 30.72 -11.41 17.49
N ASP A 78 31.95 -11.78 17.11
CA ASP A 78 33.19 -11.24 17.69
C ASP A 78 33.31 -9.71 17.49
N GLU A 79 33.06 -9.19 16.28
CA GLU A 79 33.05 -7.74 16.01
C GLU A 79 31.99 -6.97 16.85
N MET A 80 30.90 -7.63 17.26
CA MET A 80 29.92 -7.05 18.19
C MET A 80 30.36 -7.12 19.66
N ALA A 81 31.01 -8.21 20.07
CA ALA A 81 31.48 -8.41 21.44
C ALA A 81 32.59 -7.42 21.83
N GLU A 82 33.55 -7.13 20.93
CA GLU A 82 34.53 -6.06 21.15
C GLU A 82 33.86 -4.68 21.30
N LEU A 83 32.76 -4.46 20.58
CA LEU A 83 31.98 -3.22 20.61
C LEU A 83 31.19 -3.06 21.92
N GLU A 84 30.54 -4.11 22.45
CA GLU A 84 29.90 -4.05 23.77
C GLU A 84 30.91 -3.90 24.90
N GLY A 85 32.06 -4.58 24.83
CA GLY A 85 33.15 -4.44 25.80
C GLY A 85 33.65 -3.00 25.96
N ALA A 86 33.68 -2.24 24.86
CA ALA A 86 34.08 -0.82 24.86
C ALA A 86 33.06 0.14 25.50
N PHE A 87 31.82 -0.30 25.79
CA PHE A 87 30.79 0.51 26.45
C PHE A 87 30.61 0.19 27.95
N ALA A 88 31.30 -0.81 28.48
CA ALA A 88 31.13 -1.24 29.88
C ALA A 88 31.96 -0.44 30.91
N ASP A 89 33.08 0.17 30.50
CA ASP A 89 34.03 0.84 31.40
C ASP A 89 33.86 2.37 31.42
N THR A 90 32.78 2.86 32.04
CA THR A 90 32.68 4.29 32.41
C THR A 90 31.64 4.54 33.54
N GLY A 91 32.05 4.39 34.81
CA GLY A 91 31.14 4.70 35.93
C GLY A 91 31.74 4.60 37.34
N ASN A 92 32.17 5.76 37.88
CA ASN A 92 32.76 5.97 39.23
C ASN A 92 34.17 5.36 39.42
N GLY A 93 35.09 5.97 40.18
CA GLY A 93 35.04 7.29 40.83
C GLY A 93 36.25 7.53 41.76
N ASP A 94 36.84 8.72 41.64
CA ASP A 94 37.77 9.42 42.55
C ASP A 94 39.15 8.80 42.96
N ASP A 95 40.18 9.51 42.47
CA ASP A 95 41.36 10.06 43.19
C ASP A 95 42.79 9.49 43.05
N ASP A 96 43.71 10.46 43.09
CA ASP A 96 45.17 10.50 43.25
C ASP A 96 46.19 9.91 42.21
N LEU A 97 47.02 10.84 41.70
CA LEU A 97 48.47 10.73 41.40
C LEU A 97 49.04 9.54 40.56
N GLN A 98 49.12 9.70 39.22
CA GLN A 98 50.36 10.17 38.52
C GLN A 98 50.28 10.04 36.98
N THR A 99 50.67 11.10 36.26
CA THR A 99 50.81 11.11 34.79
C THR A 99 52.15 10.56 34.30
N PRO A 100 52.16 9.90 33.13
CA PRO A 100 53.02 10.37 32.04
C PRO A 100 52.26 10.74 30.75
N ALA A 101 52.94 11.41 29.83
CA ALA A 101 52.34 12.17 28.73
C ALA A 101 51.74 11.32 27.57
N LYS A 102 50.68 11.88 26.94
CA LYS A 102 50.15 11.39 25.65
C LYS A 102 51.02 11.86 24.48
N PRO A 103 51.41 11.00 23.51
CA PRO A 103 51.86 11.42 22.20
C PRO A 103 50.67 11.77 21.27
N SER A 104 50.92 12.56 20.22
CA SER A 104 49.91 13.14 19.32
C SER A 104 49.42 12.20 18.21
N VAL A 105 48.13 12.26 17.88
CA VAL A 105 47.46 11.42 16.86
C VAL A 105 47.67 11.93 15.41
N ASP A 106 48.84 12.51 15.12
CA ASP A 106 49.16 13.09 13.80
C ASP A 106 49.99 12.15 12.89
N PHE A 107 50.41 10.98 13.38
CA PHE A 107 51.32 10.09 12.64
C PHE A 107 50.62 9.22 11.59
N MET A 108 49.41 8.70 11.87
CA MET A 108 48.71 7.80 10.95
C MET A 108 48.16 8.50 9.70
N ASN A 109 47.68 9.74 9.82
CA ASN A 109 47.08 10.47 8.70
C ASN A 109 48.10 10.90 7.62
N GLN A 110 49.40 10.93 7.94
CA GLN A 110 50.45 11.21 6.95
C GLN A 110 50.89 9.97 6.15
N GLN A 111 50.80 8.77 6.73
CA GLN A 111 51.21 7.54 6.04
C GLN A 111 50.23 7.14 4.91
N ILE A 112 48.93 7.39 5.05
CA ILE A 112 47.93 7.07 4.02
C ILE A 112 48.10 7.96 2.78
N VAL A 113 48.34 9.26 2.96
CA VAL A 113 48.45 10.23 1.85
C VAL A 113 49.79 10.07 1.08
N SER A 114 50.86 9.64 1.76
CA SER A 114 52.17 9.44 1.11
C SER A 114 52.24 8.21 0.18
N ALA A 115 51.32 7.24 0.31
CA ALA A 115 51.31 6.02 -0.49
C ALA A 115 50.82 6.21 -1.95
N TRP A 116 50.26 7.38 -2.30
CA TRP A 116 49.75 7.70 -3.64
C TRP A 116 50.64 8.68 -4.42
N SER A 117 51.92 8.83 -4.08
CA SER A 117 52.85 9.73 -4.80
C SER A 117 54.31 9.30 -4.77
N LYS A 118 54.67 8.30 -5.60
CA LYS A 118 55.92 8.32 -6.42
C LYS A 118 55.98 7.19 -7.46
N GLU A 119 56.81 7.40 -8.48
CA GLU A 119 57.00 6.54 -9.65
C GLU A 119 58.06 5.45 -9.40
N GLY A 120 58.04 4.39 -10.21
CA GLY A 120 59.07 3.34 -10.25
C GLY A 120 59.86 3.37 -11.58
N PRO A 121 61.21 3.19 -11.58
CA PRO A 121 62.04 3.42 -12.77
C PRO A 121 62.34 2.18 -13.64
N GLY A 122 62.18 2.35 -14.96
CA GLY A 122 63.25 2.14 -15.96
C GLY A 122 63.85 0.76 -16.24
N GLY A 123 63.49 0.19 -17.42
CA GLY A 123 64.40 -0.59 -18.28
C GLY A 123 64.16 -2.11 -18.38
N ASN A 124 64.50 -2.78 -19.49
CA ASN A 124 64.88 -2.29 -20.83
C ASN A 124 64.67 -3.42 -21.89
N GLY A 125 64.34 -3.11 -23.15
CA GLY A 125 64.04 -4.16 -24.15
C GLY A 125 63.52 -3.74 -25.54
N VAL A 126 64.37 -3.08 -26.35
CA VAL A 126 64.65 -3.32 -27.80
C VAL A 126 63.63 -4.23 -28.54
N GLU A 127 62.94 -3.88 -29.64
CA GLU A 127 63.03 -2.81 -30.69
C GLU A 127 61.65 -2.72 -31.45
N LYS A 128 61.34 -2.21 -32.68
CA LYS A 128 62.06 -1.61 -33.84
C LYS A 128 61.19 -0.61 -34.66
N SER A 129 61.42 0.69 -34.53
CA SER A 129 61.22 1.80 -35.53
C SER A 129 59.98 1.90 -36.46
N LYS A 130 59.36 3.11 -36.53
CA LYS A 130 59.40 4.00 -37.72
C LYS A 130 58.96 5.46 -37.44
N LYS A 131 59.33 6.38 -38.35
CA LYS A 131 59.18 7.87 -38.33
C LYS A 131 57.73 8.35 -38.18
N ARG A 132 57.42 9.48 -37.51
CA ARG A 132 57.41 10.90 -38.01
C ARG A 132 56.73 11.04 -39.39
N GLU A 133 55.87 12.03 -39.65
CA GLU A 133 55.85 13.43 -39.16
C GLU A 133 54.43 14.05 -39.26
N GLY A 134 54.11 15.11 -38.50
CA GLY A 134 52.81 15.81 -38.57
C GLY A 134 52.54 16.73 -37.37
N THR A 135 51.94 17.91 -37.56
CA THR A 135 51.95 19.01 -36.57
C THR A 135 50.58 19.60 -36.24
N LYS A 136 50.50 20.24 -35.06
CA LYS A 136 49.49 21.20 -34.56
C LYS A 136 48.10 20.67 -34.16
N GLY A 137 47.82 20.85 -32.87
CA GLY A 137 46.75 21.77 -32.45
C GLY A 137 45.33 21.21 -32.40
N GLY A 138 44.98 20.58 -31.27
CA GLY A 138 43.61 20.21 -30.96
C GLY A 138 43.50 19.51 -29.62
N GLU A 139 43.32 20.26 -28.54
CA GLU A 139 42.88 19.68 -27.27
C GLU A 139 41.48 19.08 -27.46
N ARG A 140 41.36 17.77 -27.24
CA ARG A 140 40.05 17.11 -27.21
C ARG A 140 39.49 17.24 -25.81
N GLU A 141 38.41 17.99 -25.66
CA GLU A 141 37.56 17.92 -24.46
C GLU A 141 37.28 16.45 -24.11
N SER A 142 37.63 16.05 -22.90
CA SER A 142 37.22 14.76 -22.37
C SER A 142 35.70 14.80 -22.22
N LYS A 143 35.00 13.92 -22.95
CA LYS A 143 33.52 13.85 -22.94
C LYS A 143 33.00 13.54 -21.54
N ARG A 144 32.75 14.60 -20.77
CA ARG A 144 32.17 14.58 -19.44
C ARG A 144 30.83 13.85 -19.53
N LEU A 145 30.76 12.66 -18.95
CA LEU A 145 29.52 11.88 -18.85
C LEU A 145 28.42 12.79 -18.31
N LYS A 146 27.38 13.03 -19.12
CA LYS A 146 26.18 13.71 -18.65
C LYS A 146 25.59 12.83 -17.55
N LYS A 147 25.68 13.27 -16.30
CA LYS A 147 24.70 12.87 -15.29
C LYS A 147 23.32 13.13 -15.90
N SER A 148 22.43 12.16 -15.81
CA SER A 148 21.00 12.43 -15.95
C SER A 148 20.66 13.58 -15.00
N ALA A 149 19.92 14.57 -15.49
CA ALA A 149 19.25 15.48 -14.58
C ALA A 149 18.27 14.64 -13.73
N PRO A 150 18.09 14.93 -12.43
CA PRO A 150 17.02 14.30 -11.68
C PRO A 150 15.69 14.56 -12.40
N GLU A 151 14.81 13.57 -12.40
CA GLU A 151 13.48 13.73 -12.98
C GLU A 151 12.79 14.93 -12.31
N LYS A 152 12.21 15.80 -13.12
CA LYS A 152 11.54 17.00 -12.60
C LYS A 152 10.24 16.56 -11.92
N ILE A 153 10.32 16.32 -10.62
CA ILE A 153 9.15 16.21 -9.73
C ILE A 153 8.23 17.39 -10.05
N ASP A 154 7.07 17.08 -10.61
CA ASP A 154 6.06 18.10 -10.89
C ASP A 154 5.59 18.70 -9.57
N THR A 155 5.31 20.00 -9.61
CA THR A 155 4.97 20.85 -8.47
C THR A 155 3.83 21.81 -8.81
N ASN A 156 3.28 21.72 -10.04
CA ASN A 156 2.09 22.46 -10.42
C ASN A 156 0.87 21.98 -9.60
N PRO A 157 -0.10 22.86 -9.27
CA PRO A 157 -1.36 22.43 -8.69
C PRO A 157 -2.08 21.43 -9.62
N PRO A 158 -2.61 20.31 -9.11
CA PRO A 158 -3.22 19.28 -9.94
C PRO A 158 -4.49 19.83 -10.62
N SER A 159 -4.60 19.62 -11.93
CA SER A 159 -5.74 20.10 -12.72
C SER A 159 -6.73 18.98 -13.05
N GLY A 160 -8.00 19.35 -13.28
CA GLY A 160 -9.05 18.44 -13.76
C GLY A 160 -10.03 17.87 -12.71
N PHE A 161 -9.78 18.01 -11.40
CA PHE A 161 -10.70 17.57 -10.35
C PHE A 161 -11.02 18.68 -9.35
N THR A 162 -12.29 18.95 -9.09
CA THR A 162 -12.72 19.98 -8.13
C THR A 162 -13.43 19.38 -6.90
N LEU A 163 -13.50 20.15 -5.81
CA LEU A 163 -14.28 19.76 -4.62
C LEU A 163 -15.79 19.63 -4.87
N ARG A 164 -16.30 20.09 -6.03
CA ARG A 164 -17.70 19.91 -6.45
C ARG A 164 -17.97 18.51 -7.00
N ASP A 165 -16.94 17.78 -7.42
CA ASP A 165 -17.04 16.49 -8.11
C ASP A 165 -16.92 15.31 -7.13
N LEU A 166 -16.76 15.62 -5.84
CA LEU A 166 -16.73 14.67 -4.73
C LEU A 166 -18.07 14.68 -3.99
N GLY A 167 -18.92 13.68 -4.25
CA GLY A 167 -20.14 13.44 -3.48
C GLY A 167 -19.89 12.76 -2.13
N GLY A 168 -20.79 12.94 -1.17
CA GLY A 168 -20.90 12.10 0.05
C GLY A 168 -19.80 12.21 1.11
N VAL A 169 -18.75 13.01 0.89
CA VAL A 169 -17.57 13.10 1.78
C VAL A 169 -17.52 14.41 2.62
N ASP A 170 -18.66 15.06 2.83
CA ASP A 170 -18.70 16.45 3.32
C ASP A 170 -18.25 16.62 4.78
N ASN A 171 -18.27 15.56 5.59
CA ASN A 171 -17.63 15.57 6.92
C ASN A 171 -16.10 15.66 6.82
N VAL A 172 -15.52 14.90 5.89
CA VAL A 172 -14.08 14.90 5.58
C VAL A 172 -13.68 16.24 4.98
N LYS A 173 -14.51 16.81 4.08
CA LYS A 173 -14.31 18.18 3.56
C LYS A 173 -14.29 19.23 4.68
N ARG A 174 -15.16 19.10 5.71
CA ARG A 174 -15.16 20.03 6.86
C ARG A 174 -13.85 19.94 7.64
N GLN A 175 -13.44 18.73 8.03
CA GLN A 175 -12.20 18.53 8.77
C GLN A 175 -10.97 19.01 7.98
N LEU A 176 -10.86 18.64 6.70
CA LEU A 176 -9.76 19.11 5.83
C LEU A 176 -9.80 20.63 5.60
N LYS A 177 -10.98 21.25 5.47
CA LYS A 177 -11.10 22.72 5.43
C LYS A 177 -10.48 23.35 6.68
N ASP A 178 -10.86 22.88 7.85
CA ASP A 178 -10.49 23.49 9.12
C ASP A 178 -9.00 23.29 9.46
N HIS A 179 -8.36 22.22 8.95
CA HIS A 179 -6.92 21.95 9.12
C HIS A 179 -6.01 22.40 7.96
N LEU A 180 -6.52 22.69 6.75
CA LEU A 180 -5.69 23.09 5.60
C LEU A 180 -5.87 24.57 5.19
N VAL A 181 -7.10 25.10 5.19
CA VAL A 181 -7.40 26.38 4.52
C VAL A 181 -6.75 27.56 5.23
N LEU A 182 -6.95 27.71 6.54
CA LEU A 182 -6.35 28.81 7.30
C LEU A 182 -4.82 28.66 7.43
N PRO A 183 -4.25 27.48 7.76
CA PRO A 183 -2.80 27.35 7.88
C PRO A 183 -2.00 27.59 6.58
N LEU A 184 -2.55 27.26 5.41
CA LEU A 184 -1.85 27.45 4.12
C LEU A 184 -2.05 28.85 3.52
N LEU A 185 -3.20 29.49 3.75
CA LEU A 185 -3.48 30.82 3.21
C LEU A 185 -3.06 31.96 4.16
N TYR A 186 -3.12 31.74 5.48
CA TYR A 186 -2.83 32.75 6.50
C TYR A 186 -1.94 32.20 7.65
N PRO A 187 -0.70 31.76 7.37
CA PRO A 187 0.22 31.24 8.40
C PRO A 187 0.67 32.29 9.44
N GLU A 188 0.57 33.59 9.11
CA GLU A 188 0.95 34.69 9.99
C GLU A 188 0.06 34.76 11.25
N GLU A 189 -1.26 34.55 11.08
CA GLU A 189 -2.25 34.49 12.17
C GLU A 189 -1.90 33.42 13.23
N TYR A 190 -1.42 32.25 12.80
CA TYR A 190 -0.97 31.19 13.71
C TYR A 190 0.31 31.59 14.44
N THR A 191 1.21 32.28 13.74
CA THR A 191 2.51 32.72 14.26
C THR A 191 2.34 33.81 15.32
N GLU A 192 1.51 34.83 15.06
CA GLU A 192 1.20 35.91 16.00
C GLU A 192 0.50 35.38 17.26
N ARG A 193 -0.50 34.50 17.07
CA ARG A 193 -1.25 33.87 18.18
C ARG A 193 -0.45 32.78 18.91
N LYS A 194 0.74 32.42 18.41
CA LYS A 194 1.60 31.33 18.91
C LYS A 194 0.90 29.97 18.97
N ILE A 195 0.01 29.72 18.01
CA ILE A 195 -0.73 28.46 17.87
C ILE A 195 0.03 27.54 16.91
N PRO A 196 0.33 26.28 17.28
CA PRO A 196 1.01 25.36 16.38
C PRO A 196 0.12 25.00 15.18
N ILE A 197 0.67 25.12 13.97
CA ILE A 197 0.04 24.62 12.74
C ILE A 197 0.09 23.07 12.72
N PRO A 198 -1.02 22.37 12.37
CA PRO A 198 -1.00 20.92 12.19
C PRO A 198 -0.08 20.54 11.02
N ARG A 199 0.93 19.70 11.28
CA ARG A 199 1.95 19.35 10.27
C ARG A 199 1.55 18.18 9.39
N GLY A 200 0.77 17.25 9.93
CA GLY A 200 0.37 16.02 9.25
C GLY A 200 -1.08 15.61 9.51
N ILE A 201 -1.76 15.16 8.46
CA ILE A 201 -3.12 14.60 8.52
C ILE A 201 -3.11 13.21 7.89
N LEU A 202 -3.56 12.20 8.64
CA LEU A 202 -3.63 10.80 8.21
C LEU A 202 -5.07 10.43 7.79
N LEU A 203 -5.30 10.27 6.49
CA LEU A 203 -6.53 9.75 5.92
C LEU A 203 -6.51 8.21 5.96
N HIS A 204 -7.45 7.59 6.69
CA HIS A 204 -7.50 6.14 6.84
C HIS A 204 -8.87 5.53 6.44
N GLY A 205 -9.04 4.22 6.62
CA GLY A 205 -10.27 3.46 6.27
C GLY A 205 -10.11 2.62 5.00
N PRO A 206 -11.16 1.93 4.52
CA PRO A 206 -11.06 1.01 3.37
C PRO A 206 -10.57 1.67 2.06
N PRO A 207 -10.00 0.87 1.13
CA PRO A 207 -9.58 1.31 -0.20
C PRO A 207 -10.80 1.72 -1.03
N GLY A 208 -10.55 2.42 -2.15
CA GLY A 208 -11.62 2.85 -3.06
C GLY A 208 -12.56 3.95 -2.51
N CYS A 209 -12.34 4.44 -1.28
CA CYS A 209 -13.07 5.59 -0.72
C CYS A 209 -12.55 6.97 -1.19
N GLY A 210 -11.61 7.00 -2.15
CA GLY A 210 -11.19 8.24 -2.83
C GLY A 210 -10.17 9.12 -2.07
N LYS A 211 -9.36 8.57 -1.15
CA LYS A 211 -8.36 9.30 -0.34
C LYS A 211 -7.40 10.15 -1.20
N THR A 212 -6.88 9.56 -2.27
CA THR A 212 -6.05 10.19 -3.31
C THR A 212 -6.78 11.36 -3.99
N VAL A 213 -8.05 11.15 -4.36
CA VAL A 213 -8.85 12.11 -5.14
C VAL A 213 -9.23 13.33 -4.31
N ILE A 214 -9.60 13.15 -3.03
CA ILE A 214 -9.90 14.28 -2.13
C ILE A 214 -8.66 15.12 -1.84
N SER A 215 -7.49 14.50 -1.67
CA SER A 215 -6.22 15.21 -1.46
C SER A 215 -5.85 16.07 -2.68
N ARG A 216 -5.91 15.50 -3.90
CA ARG A 216 -5.69 16.24 -5.15
C ARG A 216 -6.71 17.36 -5.34
N ALA A 217 -8.00 17.11 -5.11
CA ALA A 217 -9.06 18.12 -5.26
C ALA A 217 -8.94 19.28 -4.25
N PHE A 218 -8.43 19.04 -3.04
CA PHE A 218 -8.10 20.10 -2.08
C PHE A 218 -6.90 20.93 -2.55
N ALA A 219 -5.82 20.30 -3.03
CA ALA A 219 -4.67 21.02 -3.58
C ALA A 219 -5.06 21.91 -4.78
N ALA A 220 -5.83 21.34 -5.72
CA ALA A 220 -6.40 22.04 -6.87
C ALA A 220 -7.23 23.27 -6.46
N SER A 221 -8.08 23.12 -5.44
CA SER A 221 -8.99 24.18 -4.98
C SER A 221 -8.31 25.24 -4.11
N LEU A 222 -7.15 24.92 -3.52
CA LEU A 222 -6.29 25.86 -2.80
C LEU A 222 -5.29 26.58 -3.72
N GLY A 223 -5.04 26.05 -4.91
CA GLY A 223 -4.04 26.59 -5.86
C GLY A 223 -2.59 26.41 -5.41
N VAL A 224 -2.33 25.56 -4.41
CA VAL A 224 -0.98 25.34 -3.85
C VAL A 224 -0.21 24.28 -4.63
N PRO A 225 1.14 24.38 -4.69
CA PRO A 225 2.01 23.29 -5.13
C PRO A 225 1.69 21.97 -4.41
N PHE A 226 1.73 20.89 -5.19
CA PHE A 226 1.39 19.54 -4.75
C PHE A 226 2.53 18.58 -5.07
N VAL A 227 3.10 17.93 -4.04
CA VAL A 227 4.15 16.92 -4.19
C VAL A 227 3.59 15.57 -3.82
N GLU A 228 3.32 14.74 -4.83
CA GLU A 228 2.82 13.37 -4.64
C GLU A 228 3.96 12.35 -4.52
N ILE A 229 3.87 11.46 -3.54
CA ILE A 229 4.79 10.36 -3.26
C ILE A 229 3.97 9.07 -3.17
N LEU A 230 4.26 8.11 -4.04
CA LEU A 230 3.63 6.79 -4.02
C LEU A 230 4.48 5.81 -3.21
N GLY A 231 3.95 5.29 -2.10
CA GLY A 231 4.68 4.40 -1.18
C GLY A 231 5.43 3.25 -1.87
N PRO A 232 4.79 2.44 -2.73
CA PRO A 232 5.44 1.36 -3.45
C PRO A 232 6.64 1.79 -4.31
N SER A 233 6.59 2.99 -4.91
CA SER A 233 7.66 3.51 -5.77
C SER A 233 8.94 3.85 -5.00
N VAL A 234 8.83 4.13 -3.70
CA VAL A 234 9.98 4.43 -2.84
C VAL A 234 10.67 3.13 -2.40
N VAL A 235 9.91 2.08 -2.09
CA VAL A 235 10.47 0.78 -1.63
C VAL A 235 11.15 0.01 -2.76
N SER A 236 10.81 0.28 -4.03
CA SER A 236 11.44 -0.35 -5.20
C SER A 236 12.85 0.16 -5.56
N GLY A 237 13.34 1.22 -4.91
CA GLY A 237 14.68 1.78 -5.15
C GLY A 237 15.82 0.93 -4.57
N MET A 238 17.07 1.25 -4.94
CA MET A 238 18.23 0.63 -4.28
C MET A 238 18.41 1.15 -2.85
N SER A 239 19.06 0.38 -1.99
CA SER A 239 19.32 0.78 -0.59
C SER A 239 20.06 2.14 -0.52
N GLY A 240 19.47 3.11 0.19
CA GLY A 240 19.92 4.51 0.27
C GLY A 240 19.37 5.43 -0.83
N GLU A 241 18.93 4.91 -1.98
CA GLU A 241 18.26 5.69 -3.03
C GLU A 241 16.86 6.13 -2.57
N SER A 242 16.09 5.21 -1.96
CA SER A 242 14.79 5.48 -1.33
C SER A 242 14.86 6.57 -0.26
N GLU A 243 15.90 6.55 0.58
CA GLU A 243 16.13 7.54 1.64
C GLU A 243 16.43 8.93 1.05
N LYS A 244 17.25 8.95 0.00
CA LYS A 244 17.58 10.16 -0.76
C LYS A 244 16.35 10.73 -1.48
N GLN A 245 15.52 9.87 -2.09
CA GLN A 245 14.29 10.27 -2.78
C GLN A 245 13.32 10.97 -1.82
N ILE A 246 13.02 10.39 -0.64
CA ILE A 246 12.18 11.04 0.38
C ILE A 246 12.74 12.41 0.74
N ARG A 247 14.05 12.51 0.96
CA ARG A 247 14.71 13.78 1.31
C ARG A 247 14.55 14.82 0.21
N GLU A 248 14.78 14.46 -1.05
CA GLU A 248 14.64 15.35 -2.20
C GLU A 248 13.19 15.81 -2.44
N HIS A 249 12.18 14.97 -2.21
CA HIS A 249 10.77 15.42 -2.22
C HIS A 249 10.46 16.43 -1.10
N PHE A 250 10.91 16.16 0.13
CA PHE A 250 10.65 17.02 1.28
C PHE A 250 11.40 18.35 1.21
N ASP A 251 12.65 18.36 0.76
CA ASP A 251 13.43 19.59 0.60
C ASP A 251 12.89 20.45 -0.55
N ARG A 252 12.50 19.84 -1.67
CA ARG A 252 11.79 20.54 -2.77
C ARG A 252 10.45 21.14 -2.32
N ALA A 253 9.71 20.46 -1.44
CA ALA A 253 8.48 21.01 -0.87
C ALA A 253 8.72 22.24 0.03
N LYS A 254 9.89 22.36 0.67
CA LYS A 254 10.31 23.58 1.39
C LYS A 254 10.66 24.71 0.42
N GLU A 255 11.38 24.42 -0.66
CA GLU A 255 11.71 25.41 -1.71
C GLU A 255 10.45 26.08 -2.29
N VAL A 256 9.41 25.29 -2.59
CA VAL A 256 8.14 25.78 -3.18
C VAL A 256 7.08 26.18 -2.13
N ALA A 257 7.42 26.27 -0.85
CA ALA A 257 6.44 26.53 0.21
C ALA A 257 5.78 27.94 0.08
N PRO A 258 4.46 28.09 0.35
CA PRO A 258 3.55 27.11 0.98
C PRO A 258 3.17 25.94 0.05
N CYS A 259 3.24 24.71 0.56
CA CYS A 259 3.13 23.48 -0.24
C CYS A 259 2.34 22.38 0.49
N LEU A 260 1.67 21.53 -0.28
CA LEU A 260 1.01 20.31 0.20
C LEU A 260 1.80 19.08 -0.29
N ILE A 261 2.24 18.22 0.63
CA ILE A 261 2.79 16.90 0.31
C ILE A 261 1.65 15.87 0.45
N PHE A 262 1.53 14.93 -0.48
CA PHE A 262 0.63 13.78 -0.36
C PHE A 262 1.40 12.47 -0.49
N ILE A 263 1.29 11.60 0.52
CA ILE A 263 1.89 10.27 0.55
C ILE A 263 0.78 9.22 0.43
N ASP A 264 0.69 8.50 -0.69
CA ASP A 264 -0.24 7.37 -0.81
C ASP A 264 0.40 6.06 -0.34
N GLU A 265 -0.43 5.17 0.20
CA GLU A 265 -0.05 3.88 0.82
C GLU A 265 1.12 4.00 1.82
N ILE A 266 1.05 4.94 2.77
CA ILE A 266 2.13 5.21 3.74
C ILE A 266 2.51 3.98 4.60
N ASP A 267 1.59 3.03 4.80
CA ASP A 267 1.87 1.76 5.49
C ASP A 267 2.83 0.83 4.73
N VAL A 268 3.10 1.07 3.44
CA VAL A 268 4.14 0.37 2.66
C VAL A 268 5.54 0.91 2.96
N ILE A 269 5.71 2.22 3.14
CA ILE A 269 7.03 2.84 3.45
C ILE A 269 7.32 2.91 4.95
N ALA A 270 6.30 2.87 5.81
CA ALA A 270 6.45 3.01 7.25
C ALA A 270 5.75 1.91 8.09
N PRO A 271 6.01 0.61 7.80
CA PRO A 271 5.52 -0.47 8.65
C PRO A 271 6.11 -0.40 10.06
N LYS A 272 5.40 -0.97 11.05
CA LYS A 272 5.92 -1.20 12.41
C LYS A 272 7.29 -1.88 12.37
N ARG A 273 8.23 -1.37 13.17
CA ARG A 273 9.63 -1.82 13.24
C ARG A 273 9.80 -3.31 13.59
N ASP A 274 8.82 -3.87 14.30
CA ASP A 274 8.78 -5.29 14.70
C ASP A 274 8.27 -6.20 13.58
N SER A 275 7.51 -5.65 12.63
CA SER A 275 7.03 -6.35 11.42
C SER A 275 7.87 -6.08 10.17
N ALA A 276 8.68 -5.01 10.17
CA ALA A 276 9.58 -4.66 9.09
C ALA A 276 10.68 -5.74 8.94
N GLN A 277 10.63 -6.47 7.82
CA GLN A 277 11.52 -7.59 7.51
C GLN A 277 12.90 -7.11 7.06
N SER A 278 12.98 -5.93 6.47
CA SER A 278 14.23 -5.38 5.94
C SER A 278 14.78 -4.26 6.83
N GLN A 279 16.11 -4.26 7.01
CA GLN A 279 16.81 -3.11 7.60
C GLN A 279 16.66 -1.84 6.74
N MET A 280 16.36 -1.98 5.44
CA MET A 280 16.07 -0.86 4.54
C MET A 280 14.78 -0.14 4.92
N GLU A 281 13.70 -0.88 5.20
CA GLU A 281 12.41 -0.33 5.65
C GLU A 281 12.59 0.49 6.92
N LYS A 282 13.33 -0.03 7.91
CA LYS A 282 13.59 0.64 9.19
C LYS A 282 14.34 1.97 9.02
N ARG A 283 15.22 2.08 8.02
CA ARG A 283 15.90 3.34 7.65
C ARG A 283 14.99 4.31 6.90
N ILE A 284 14.15 3.80 5.99
CA ILE A 284 13.12 4.60 5.30
C ILE A 284 12.17 5.25 6.34
N VAL A 285 11.71 4.50 7.35
CA VAL A 285 10.90 5.06 8.45
C VAL A 285 11.67 6.14 9.22
N ALA A 286 12.95 5.89 9.55
CA ALA A 286 13.78 6.86 10.27
C ALA A 286 13.99 8.16 9.47
N GLN A 287 14.30 8.06 8.17
CA GLN A 287 14.44 9.22 7.28
C GLN A 287 13.12 9.98 7.14
N LEU A 288 11.97 9.30 7.05
CA LEU A 288 10.65 9.94 7.01
C LEU A 288 10.35 10.73 8.29
N LEU A 289 10.61 10.14 9.47
CA LEU A 289 10.46 10.79 10.77
C LEU A 289 11.32 12.07 10.87
N ILE A 290 12.60 11.99 10.51
CA ILE A 290 13.52 13.13 10.47
C ILE A 290 13.03 14.20 9.47
N SER A 291 12.49 13.78 8.33
CA SER A 291 12.00 14.70 7.29
C SER A 291 10.76 15.46 7.77
N MET A 292 9.81 14.80 8.44
CA MET A 292 8.66 15.45 9.08
C MET A 292 9.08 16.43 10.19
N ASP A 293 10.01 16.03 11.05
CA ASP A 293 10.54 16.90 12.13
C ASP A 293 11.34 18.11 11.60
N SER A 294 11.70 18.09 10.32
CA SER A 294 12.34 19.21 9.60
C SER A 294 11.33 20.20 8.96
N LEU A 295 10.04 19.86 8.90
CA LEU A 295 8.97 20.75 8.41
C LEU A 295 8.39 21.68 9.51
N ALA A 296 8.99 21.70 10.70
CA ALA A 296 8.60 22.64 11.75
C ALA A 296 8.79 24.11 11.28
N MET A 297 7.78 24.97 11.50
CA MET A 297 7.77 26.39 11.09
C MET A 297 9.05 27.15 11.48
N GLU A 298 9.58 26.86 12.68
CA GLU A 298 10.84 27.39 13.23
C GLU A 298 12.07 27.14 12.34
N LYS A 299 12.05 26.05 11.56
CA LYS A 299 13.12 25.61 10.65
C LYS A 299 12.83 25.93 9.19
N ASN A 300 11.63 26.40 8.86
CA ASN A 300 11.16 26.61 7.49
C ASN A 300 10.79 28.08 7.21
N ASN A 301 11.49 29.02 7.86
CA ASN A 301 11.34 30.47 7.70
C ASN A 301 9.89 30.97 7.79
N GLY A 302 9.07 30.37 8.67
CA GLY A 302 7.66 30.74 8.84
C GLY A 302 6.72 30.33 7.69
N LYS A 303 7.18 29.53 6.72
CA LYS A 303 6.34 29.02 5.62
C LYS A 303 5.71 27.66 5.97
N PRO A 304 4.41 27.46 5.78
CA PRO A 304 3.74 26.20 6.09
C PRO A 304 3.98 25.15 5.00
N VAL A 305 4.30 23.92 5.41
CA VAL A 305 4.25 22.72 4.56
C VAL A 305 3.46 21.67 5.34
N ILE A 306 2.41 21.12 4.73
CA ILE A 306 1.52 20.14 5.38
C ILE A 306 1.61 18.81 4.63
N VAL A 307 1.72 17.72 5.39
CA VAL A 307 1.76 16.35 4.88
C VAL A 307 0.38 15.69 5.03
N LEU A 308 -0.29 15.45 3.91
CA LEU A 308 -1.37 14.49 3.85
C LEU A 308 -0.78 13.09 3.65
N ALA A 309 -1.27 12.09 4.36
CA ALA A 309 -0.93 10.70 4.10
C ALA A 309 -2.21 9.85 4.00
N ALA A 310 -2.20 8.87 3.11
CA ALA A 310 -3.29 7.90 2.94
C ALA A 310 -2.82 6.49 3.31
N THR A 311 -3.64 5.79 4.09
CA THR A 311 -3.42 4.38 4.45
C THR A 311 -4.74 3.61 4.41
N ASN A 312 -4.69 2.33 4.03
CA ASN A 312 -5.82 1.43 4.21
C ASN A 312 -5.79 0.73 5.58
N ARG A 313 -4.65 0.78 6.29
CA ARG A 313 -4.36 0.03 7.52
C ARG A 313 -3.57 0.89 8.53
N PRO A 314 -4.25 1.77 9.29
CA PRO A 314 -3.59 2.62 10.30
C PRO A 314 -2.93 1.82 11.44
N ASP A 315 -3.25 0.53 11.57
CA ASP A 315 -2.70 -0.38 12.57
C ASP A 315 -1.38 -1.06 12.17
N SER A 316 -0.97 -1.01 10.89
CA SER A 316 0.37 -1.49 10.45
C SER A 316 1.42 -0.39 10.45
N LEU A 317 1.03 0.88 10.51
CA LEU A 317 1.90 2.06 10.54
C LEU A 317 2.74 2.14 11.84
N ASP A 318 3.99 2.61 11.76
CA ASP A 318 4.83 2.89 12.95
C ASP A 318 4.13 3.89 13.89
N PRO A 319 3.85 3.52 15.17
CA PRO A 319 3.20 4.39 16.15
C PRO A 319 3.95 5.70 16.42
N ALA A 320 5.23 5.83 16.09
CA ALA A 320 5.99 7.08 16.21
C ALA A 320 5.57 8.15 15.20
N LEU A 321 4.95 7.78 14.07
CA LEU A 321 4.36 8.72 13.11
C LEU A 321 3.03 9.30 13.61
N ARG A 322 2.26 8.49 14.35
CA ARG A 322 0.94 8.83 14.96
C ARG A 322 1.07 9.58 16.30
N ARG A 323 2.19 10.28 16.54
CA ARG A 323 2.45 11.07 17.77
C ARG A 323 2.40 12.57 17.47
N GLY A 324 1.99 13.33 18.49
CA GLY A 324 1.92 14.79 18.44
C GLY A 324 3.22 15.46 17.95
N GLY A 325 3.08 16.42 17.04
CA GLY A 325 4.16 17.04 16.27
C GLY A 325 4.37 16.43 14.87
N ARG A 326 3.56 15.44 14.45
CA ARG A 326 3.64 14.73 13.16
C ARG A 326 2.24 14.51 12.56
N PHE A 327 1.71 13.29 12.53
CA PHE A 327 0.32 13.05 12.12
C PHE A 327 -0.62 13.27 13.32
N ASP A 328 -0.90 14.54 13.57
CA ASP A 328 -1.64 15.01 14.75
C ASP A 328 -3.16 14.85 14.59
N THR A 329 -3.62 14.69 13.35
CA THR A 329 -5.04 14.57 12.98
C THR A 329 -5.26 13.29 12.18
N GLU A 330 -6.09 12.39 12.69
CA GLU A 330 -6.53 11.19 11.96
C GLU A 330 -7.97 11.39 11.46
N ILE A 331 -8.21 11.13 10.17
CA ILE A 331 -9.54 11.27 9.55
C ILE A 331 -9.97 9.93 8.94
N ASN A 332 -11.05 9.37 9.48
CA ASN A 332 -11.61 8.10 9.04
C ASN A 332 -12.52 8.27 7.80
N MET A 333 -12.10 7.75 6.65
CA MET A 333 -12.93 7.62 5.46
C MET A 333 -13.59 6.24 5.40
N GLY A 334 -14.67 6.08 6.16
CA GLY A 334 -15.46 4.84 6.22
C GLY A 334 -16.31 4.56 4.97
N VAL A 335 -16.99 3.41 4.97
CA VAL A 335 -17.91 2.99 3.89
C VAL A 335 -19.12 3.95 3.83
N PRO A 336 -19.52 4.43 2.64
CA PRO A 336 -20.60 5.41 2.50
C PRO A 336 -22.00 4.84 2.81
N ASN A 337 -22.79 5.60 3.59
CA ASN A 337 -24.21 5.36 3.84
C ASN A 337 -25.08 5.50 2.57
N GLU A 338 -26.35 5.07 2.62
CA GLU A 338 -27.30 5.13 1.49
C GLU A 338 -27.35 6.51 0.81
N SER A 339 -27.58 7.59 1.57
CA SER A 339 -27.57 8.97 1.05
C SER A 339 -26.21 9.46 0.56
N MET A 340 -25.10 8.92 1.11
CA MET A 340 -23.76 9.21 0.61
C MET A 340 -23.51 8.52 -0.73
N ARG A 341 -23.96 7.28 -0.92
CA ARG A 341 -23.89 6.57 -2.21
C ARG A 341 -24.71 7.25 -3.28
N GLU A 342 -25.90 7.74 -2.95
CA GLU A 342 -26.73 8.54 -3.86
C GLU A 342 -26.00 9.81 -4.34
N MET A 343 -25.36 10.55 -3.41
CA MET A 343 -24.55 11.73 -3.76
C MET A 343 -23.29 11.38 -4.56
N ILE A 344 -22.65 10.23 -4.30
CA ILE A 344 -21.48 9.76 -5.06
C ILE A 344 -21.91 9.37 -6.49
N LEU A 345 -23.01 8.64 -6.66
CA LEU A 345 -23.56 8.29 -7.97
C LEU A 345 -23.89 9.56 -8.78
N LYS A 346 -24.59 10.53 -8.19
CA LYS A 346 -24.91 11.84 -8.80
C LYS A 346 -23.68 12.70 -9.13
N ALA A 347 -22.51 12.40 -8.55
CA ALA A 347 -21.25 13.06 -8.91
C ALA A 347 -20.53 12.32 -10.05
N LEU A 348 -20.49 10.98 -10.00
CA LEU A 348 -19.89 10.12 -11.03
C LEU A 348 -20.65 10.16 -12.38
N THR A 349 -21.94 10.49 -12.36
CA THR A 349 -22.84 10.45 -13.52
C THR A 349 -23.10 11.82 -14.16
N ARG A 350 -22.20 12.80 -13.95
CA ARG A 350 -22.28 14.12 -14.61
C ARG A 350 -21.77 14.12 -16.05
N GLU A 351 -20.81 13.25 -16.35
CA GLU A 351 -20.19 13.11 -17.67
C GLU A 351 -20.96 12.17 -18.61
N PRO A 352 -21.35 10.94 -18.20
CA PRO A 352 -22.20 10.10 -19.04
C PRO A 352 -23.62 10.65 -19.10
N ARG A 353 -24.26 10.54 -20.27
CA ARG A 353 -25.70 10.78 -20.39
C ARG A 353 -26.47 9.63 -19.75
N LEU A 354 -27.35 9.95 -18.82
CA LEU A 354 -28.35 9.03 -18.28
C LEU A 354 -29.73 9.35 -18.85
N SER A 355 -30.60 8.35 -18.87
CA SER A 355 -32.02 8.52 -19.15
C SER A 355 -32.78 8.88 -17.86
N ASP A 356 -33.95 9.51 -18.00
CA ASP A 356 -34.77 9.99 -16.88
C ASP A 356 -35.36 8.86 -16.00
N ASP A 357 -35.20 7.59 -16.40
CA ASP A 357 -35.60 6.40 -15.65
C ASP A 357 -34.62 5.99 -14.52
N VAL A 358 -33.42 6.58 -14.47
CA VAL A 358 -32.36 6.15 -13.53
C VAL A 358 -32.60 6.69 -12.10
N ASP A 359 -33.33 5.93 -11.28
CA ASP A 359 -33.48 6.24 -9.85
C ASP A 359 -32.22 5.93 -9.04
N PHE A 360 -31.44 6.99 -8.77
CA PHE A 360 -30.31 6.97 -7.85
C PHE A 360 -30.64 6.44 -6.44
N SER A 361 -31.88 6.58 -5.96
CA SER A 361 -32.30 6.09 -4.65
C SER A 361 -32.45 4.56 -4.64
N ALA A 362 -33.09 3.98 -5.67
CA ALA A 362 -33.11 2.53 -5.89
C ALA A 362 -31.71 1.96 -6.06
N LEU A 363 -30.83 2.60 -6.85
CA LEU A 363 -29.43 2.19 -6.99
C LEU A 363 -28.70 2.24 -5.64
N ALA A 364 -28.79 3.34 -4.90
CA ALA A 364 -28.14 3.48 -3.60
C ALA A 364 -28.58 2.42 -2.57
N LYS A 365 -29.84 1.95 -2.64
CA LYS A 365 -30.38 0.84 -1.83
C LYS A 365 -29.80 -0.51 -2.26
N LYS A 366 -29.72 -0.78 -3.57
CA LYS A 366 -29.15 -2.02 -4.14
C LYS A 366 -27.64 -2.15 -3.88
N THR A 367 -26.89 -1.04 -3.92
CA THR A 367 -25.42 -1.02 -3.76
C THR A 367 -24.96 -1.05 -2.29
N ALA A 368 -25.51 -1.93 -1.45
CA ALA A 368 -25.14 -2.02 -0.04
C ALA A 368 -23.67 -2.46 0.14
N GLY A 369 -22.87 -1.65 0.86
CA GLY A 369 -21.44 -1.92 1.08
C GLY A 369 -20.51 -1.60 -0.09
N PHE A 370 -21.00 -0.92 -1.14
CA PHE A 370 -20.16 -0.41 -2.22
C PHE A 370 -19.40 0.86 -1.78
N VAL A 371 -18.10 0.94 -2.10
CA VAL A 371 -17.30 2.17 -1.96
C VAL A 371 -17.30 2.99 -3.25
N GLY A 372 -16.72 4.21 -3.24
CA GLY A 372 -16.70 5.10 -4.41
C GLY A 372 -16.08 4.47 -5.67
N ALA A 373 -15.06 3.62 -5.52
CA ALA A 373 -14.49 2.84 -6.62
C ALA A 373 -15.45 1.76 -7.16
N ASP A 374 -16.19 1.05 -6.30
CA ASP A 374 -17.18 0.06 -6.76
C ASP A 374 -18.36 0.75 -7.49
N LEU A 375 -18.75 1.94 -7.04
CA LEU A 375 -19.78 2.76 -7.72
C LEU A 375 -19.28 3.31 -9.06
N LYS A 376 -17.98 3.64 -9.18
CA LYS A 376 -17.37 4.02 -10.47
C LYS A 376 -17.28 2.83 -11.43
N ASP A 377 -16.93 1.64 -10.92
CA ASP A 377 -16.94 0.40 -11.70
C ASP A 377 -18.34 0.07 -12.21
N LEU A 378 -19.38 0.24 -11.37
CA LEU A 378 -20.79 0.11 -11.76
C LEU A 378 -21.20 1.06 -12.90
N VAL A 379 -20.93 2.37 -12.77
CA VAL A 379 -21.23 3.35 -13.83
C VAL A 379 -20.47 3.04 -15.12
N SER A 380 -19.19 2.65 -15.01
CA SER A 380 -18.35 2.31 -16.16
C SER A 380 -18.89 1.08 -16.90
N LYS A 381 -19.23 0.01 -16.16
CA LYS A 381 -19.75 -1.23 -16.73
C LYS A 381 -21.17 -1.09 -17.29
N ALA A 382 -22.03 -0.28 -16.69
CA ALA A 382 -23.34 0.05 -17.28
C ALA A 382 -23.18 0.76 -18.64
N GLY A 383 -22.19 1.66 -18.76
CA GLY A 383 -21.80 2.25 -20.04
C GLY A 383 -21.28 1.21 -21.05
N THR A 384 -20.41 0.29 -20.63
CA THR A 384 -19.94 -0.81 -21.49
C THR A 384 -21.09 -1.71 -21.94
N TRP A 385 -21.99 -2.12 -21.05
CA TRP A 385 -23.15 -2.96 -21.38
C TRP A 385 -24.08 -2.29 -22.39
N SER A 386 -24.34 -0.99 -22.23
CA SER A 386 -25.11 -0.19 -23.19
C SER A 386 -24.42 -0.14 -24.57
N MET A 387 -23.09 -0.02 -24.60
CA MET A 387 -22.30 -0.04 -25.83
C MET A 387 -22.24 -1.44 -26.48
N ASP A 388 -22.20 -2.52 -25.70
CA ASP A 388 -22.26 -3.89 -26.21
C ASP A 388 -23.64 -4.21 -26.80
N GLN A 389 -24.73 -3.78 -26.16
CA GLN A 389 -26.07 -3.92 -26.73
C GLN A 389 -26.27 -3.06 -27.99
N PHE A 390 -25.70 -1.85 -28.04
CA PHE A 390 -25.65 -1.05 -29.26
C PHE A 390 -24.85 -1.72 -30.38
N ARG A 391 -23.75 -2.40 -30.05
CA ARG A 391 -22.95 -3.19 -30.99
C ARG A 391 -23.73 -4.38 -31.53
N GLU A 392 -24.39 -5.17 -30.68
CA GLU A 392 -25.25 -6.28 -31.11
C GLU A 392 -26.42 -5.80 -31.99
N ALA A 393 -26.96 -4.60 -31.74
CA ALA A 393 -28.01 -4.00 -32.56
C ALA A 393 -27.50 -3.54 -33.93
N LEU A 394 -26.28 -2.98 -34.01
CA LEU A 394 -25.61 -2.67 -35.28
C LEU A 394 -25.23 -3.93 -36.08
N GLU A 395 -24.77 -4.99 -35.41
CA GLU A 395 -24.45 -6.29 -36.03
C GLU A 395 -25.72 -6.93 -36.65
N LYS A 396 -26.88 -6.84 -36.00
CA LYS A 396 -28.17 -7.30 -36.54
C LYS A 396 -28.59 -6.53 -37.79
N GLN A 397 -28.63 -5.19 -37.73
CA GLN A 397 -28.98 -4.36 -38.91
C GLN A 397 -28.03 -4.59 -40.09
N ALA A 398 -26.73 -4.82 -39.83
CA ALA A 398 -25.77 -5.11 -40.88
C ALA A 398 -26.03 -6.46 -41.59
N MET A 399 -26.65 -7.42 -40.92
CA MET A 399 -27.11 -8.66 -41.56
C MET A 399 -28.42 -8.45 -42.32
N GLU A 400 -29.37 -7.70 -41.73
CA GLU A 400 -30.67 -7.41 -42.33
C GLU A 400 -30.52 -6.69 -43.69
N GLU A 401 -29.74 -5.59 -43.75
CA GLU A 401 -29.53 -4.81 -44.98
C GLU A 401 -28.83 -5.60 -46.09
N GLU A 402 -27.89 -6.51 -45.79
CA GLU A 402 -27.31 -7.39 -46.81
C GLU A 402 -28.30 -8.48 -47.27
N THR A 403 -29.14 -9.03 -46.39
CA THR A 403 -30.18 -9.99 -46.80
C THR A 403 -31.30 -9.38 -47.65
N GLU A 404 -31.51 -8.06 -47.60
CA GLU A 404 -32.38 -7.35 -48.54
C GLU A 404 -31.70 -7.08 -49.90
N MET A 405 -30.35 -7.08 -49.96
CA MET A 405 -29.58 -6.87 -51.19
C MET A 405 -29.24 -8.16 -51.95
N ASP A 406 -28.95 -9.26 -51.26
CA ASP A 406 -28.50 -10.54 -51.85
C ASP A 406 -29.63 -11.39 -52.49
N VAL A 407 -30.73 -10.76 -52.89
CA VAL A 407 -31.90 -11.45 -53.49
C VAL A 407 -31.60 -12.01 -54.89
N ASP A 408 -30.76 -11.34 -55.68
CA ASP A 408 -30.17 -11.88 -56.92
C ASP A 408 -28.80 -12.52 -56.60
N GLY A 409 -28.85 -13.77 -56.15
CA GLY A 409 -27.70 -14.43 -55.51
C GLY A 409 -26.50 -14.75 -56.43
N SER A 410 -25.31 -14.72 -55.84
CA SER A 410 -24.12 -15.38 -56.41
C SER A 410 -23.29 -16.06 -55.30
N GLU A 411 -22.95 -17.34 -55.49
CA GLU A 411 -22.15 -18.11 -54.53
C GLU A 411 -20.66 -17.71 -54.63
N LEU A 412 -20.04 -17.21 -53.55
CA LEU A 412 -18.56 -17.24 -53.42
C LEU A 412 -17.99 -16.99 -52.01
N ALA A 413 -18.71 -17.32 -50.93
CA ALA A 413 -18.19 -17.21 -49.56
C ALA A 413 -16.99 -18.17 -49.31
N LYS A 414 -15.80 -17.60 -49.09
CA LYS A 414 -14.54 -18.32 -48.77
C LYS A 414 -13.83 -17.79 -47.51
N GLY A 415 -14.44 -16.86 -46.78
CA GLY A 415 -13.95 -16.37 -45.48
C GLY A 415 -14.36 -17.28 -44.31
N SER A 416 -13.91 -16.96 -43.10
CA SER A 416 -14.59 -17.43 -41.89
C SER A 416 -15.86 -16.60 -41.70
N ARG A 417 -16.96 -17.24 -41.24
CA ARG A 417 -18.21 -16.55 -40.89
C ARG A 417 -18.02 -15.42 -39.86
N MET A 418 -16.95 -15.46 -39.07
CA MET A 418 -16.56 -14.36 -38.17
C MET A 418 -15.89 -13.20 -38.91
N ASP A 419 -15.05 -13.48 -39.90
CA ASP A 419 -14.35 -12.45 -40.69
C ASP A 419 -15.37 -11.64 -41.49
N ASP A 420 -16.30 -12.31 -42.18
CA ASP A 420 -17.41 -11.67 -42.90
C ASP A 420 -18.22 -10.73 -41.97
N SER A 421 -18.48 -11.18 -40.74
CA SER A 421 -19.23 -10.40 -39.73
C SER A 421 -18.45 -9.19 -39.21
N ILE A 422 -17.11 -9.28 -39.15
CA ILE A 422 -16.23 -8.17 -38.77
C ILE A 422 -16.14 -7.15 -39.90
N GLU A 423 -16.01 -7.58 -41.17
CA GLU A 423 -15.95 -6.68 -42.31
C GLU A 423 -17.26 -5.89 -42.51
N ARG A 424 -18.43 -6.56 -42.36
CA ARG A 424 -19.75 -5.92 -42.28
C ARG A 424 -19.80 -4.78 -41.26
N LEU A 425 -19.43 -5.08 -40.01
CA LEU A 425 -19.48 -4.09 -38.92
C LEU A 425 -18.49 -2.93 -39.18
N ILE A 426 -17.28 -3.23 -39.68
CA ILE A 426 -16.29 -2.21 -40.05
C ILE A 426 -16.81 -1.31 -41.17
N ARG A 427 -17.52 -1.85 -42.16
CA ARG A 427 -18.14 -1.09 -43.25
C ARG A 427 -19.20 -0.13 -42.71
N ARG A 428 -20.19 -0.64 -41.97
CA ARG A 428 -21.26 0.15 -41.33
C ARG A 428 -20.70 1.28 -40.44
N VAL A 429 -19.70 0.96 -39.61
CA VAL A 429 -19.07 1.95 -38.70
C VAL A 429 -18.27 3.03 -39.44
N LYS A 430 -17.80 2.78 -40.68
CA LYS A 430 -17.17 3.80 -41.54
C LYS A 430 -18.20 4.67 -42.28
N GLU A 431 -19.31 4.09 -42.73
CA GLU A 431 -20.39 4.76 -43.47
C GLU A 431 -21.34 5.60 -42.58
N ARG A 432 -21.15 5.55 -41.26
CA ARG A 432 -21.89 6.15 -40.12
C ARG A 432 -22.44 7.59 -40.25
N LYS A 433 -22.06 8.40 -41.25
CA LYS A 433 -22.53 9.79 -41.35
C LYS A 433 -23.99 9.93 -41.78
N ASP A 434 -24.47 9.02 -42.62
CA ASP A 434 -25.76 9.16 -43.31
C ASP A 434 -26.74 8.02 -42.99
N GLN A 435 -26.42 7.18 -41.99
CA GLN A 435 -27.18 5.98 -41.61
C GLN A 435 -28.03 6.19 -40.34
N ILE A 436 -29.23 5.58 -40.34
CA ILE A 436 -30.17 5.60 -39.21
C ILE A 436 -29.64 4.67 -38.10
N ARG A 437 -29.86 5.04 -36.84
CA ARG A 437 -29.47 4.22 -35.68
C ARG A 437 -30.38 2.98 -35.53
N PRO A 438 -29.91 1.91 -34.86
CA PRO A 438 -30.79 0.82 -34.44
C PRO A 438 -31.94 1.33 -33.57
N ALA A 439 -33.14 0.80 -33.79
CA ALA A 439 -34.33 1.10 -32.99
C ALA A 439 -34.06 0.81 -31.50
N GLY A 440 -34.50 1.70 -30.61
CA GLY A 440 -34.21 1.65 -29.17
C GLY A 440 -32.86 2.26 -28.76
N PHE A 441 -31.94 2.52 -29.70
CA PHE A 441 -30.64 3.18 -29.45
C PHE A 441 -30.54 4.56 -30.12
N GLU A 442 -31.68 5.20 -30.33
CA GLU A 442 -31.80 6.54 -30.90
C GLU A 442 -31.07 7.59 -30.04
N ASP A 443 -31.24 7.54 -28.72
CA ASP A 443 -30.42 8.28 -27.77
C ASP A 443 -29.13 7.50 -27.39
N THR A 444 -28.17 8.28 -26.91
CA THR A 444 -26.90 7.95 -26.26
C THR A 444 -27.00 7.70 -24.75
N ALA A 445 -28.21 7.69 -24.18
CA ALA A 445 -28.43 7.67 -22.74
C ALA A 445 -28.35 6.24 -22.14
N ILE A 446 -27.66 6.10 -21.00
CA ILE A 446 -27.64 4.86 -20.22
C ILE A 446 -28.95 4.77 -19.40
N THR A 447 -29.69 3.68 -19.58
CA THR A 447 -30.95 3.37 -18.89
C THR A 447 -30.73 2.66 -17.55
N MET A 448 -31.77 2.60 -16.71
CA MET A 448 -31.76 1.88 -15.44
C MET A 448 -31.53 0.36 -15.62
N GLU A 449 -31.98 -0.21 -16.75
CA GLU A 449 -31.77 -1.61 -17.11
C GLU A 449 -30.29 -1.98 -17.17
N ALA A 450 -29.45 -1.10 -17.74
CA ALA A 450 -28.01 -1.32 -17.83
C ALA A 450 -27.34 -1.43 -16.45
N PHE A 451 -27.83 -0.70 -15.45
CA PHE A 451 -27.35 -0.82 -14.08
C PHE A 451 -27.82 -2.11 -13.41
N ASP A 452 -29.09 -2.50 -13.60
CA ASP A 452 -29.65 -3.72 -13.00
C ASP A 452 -29.08 -5.01 -13.61
N ALA A 453 -28.75 -5.02 -14.91
CA ALA A 453 -28.04 -6.11 -15.57
C ALA A 453 -26.60 -6.27 -15.06
N VAL A 454 -25.93 -5.16 -14.74
CA VAL A 454 -24.52 -5.14 -14.32
C VAL A 454 -24.33 -5.38 -12.82
N LEU A 455 -25.26 -4.93 -11.97
CA LEU A 455 -25.17 -5.01 -10.50
C LEU A 455 -24.76 -6.39 -9.96
N PRO A 456 -25.31 -7.52 -10.44
CA PRO A 456 -24.92 -8.87 -9.97
C PRO A 456 -23.46 -9.26 -10.27
N THR A 457 -22.79 -8.59 -11.22
CA THR A 457 -21.41 -8.90 -11.63
C THR A 457 -20.34 -8.28 -10.73
N ILE A 458 -20.71 -7.35 -9.84
CA ILE A 458 -19.77 -6.54 -9.05
C ILE A 458 -19.77 -6.98 -7.59
N VAL A 459 -18.66 -7.57 -7.15
CA VAL A 459 -18.44 -7.91 -5.74
C VAL A 459 -17.93 -6.66 -4.99
N PRO A 460 -18.67 -6.08 -4.04
CA PRO A 460 -18.25 -4.87 -3.35
C PRO A 460 -16.96 -5.06 -2.55
N SER A 461 -16.11 -4.03 -2.53
CA SER A 461 -14.79 -4.08 -1.88
C SER A 461 -14.89 -4.35 -0.38
N SER A 462 -15.94 -3.88 0.30
CA SER A 462 -16.16 -4.18 1.72
C SER A 462 -16.44 -5.67 2.00
N LYS A 463 -17.09 -6.41 1.08
CA LYS A 463 -17.22 -7.88 1.20
C LYS A 463 -15.90 -8.60 0.91
N ARG A 464 -15.02 -8.05 0.06
CA ARG A 464 -13.69 -8.62 -0.27
C ARG A 464 -12.70 -8.58 0.90
N GLU A 465 -12.68 -7.49 1.68
CA GLU A 465 -11.76 -7.34 2.81
C GLU A 465 -12.33 -7.75 4.18
N GLY A 466 -13.57 -8.24 4.23
CA GLY A 466 -14.21 -8.71 5.47
C GLY A 466 -14.61 -7.58 6.43
N PHE A 467 -14.88 -6.37 5.91
CA PHE A 467 -15.39 -5.27 6.71
C PHE A 467 -16.86 -5.49 7.11
N ALA A 468 -17.27 -4.75 8.14
CA ALA A 468 -18.63 -4.74 8.65
C ALA A 468 -19.63 -4.44 7.52
N THR A 469 -20.52 -5.38 7.24
CA THR A 469 -21.54 -5.28 6.21
C THR A 469 -22.89 -5.65 6.82
N VAL A 470 -23.98 -5.06 6.31
CA VAL A 470 -25.33 -5.56 6.63
C VAL A 470 -25.44 -6.95 5.98
N PRO A 471 -25.72 -8.02 6.73
CA PRO A 471 -25.72 -9.37 6.18
C PRO A 471 -26.99 -9.61 5.37
N ASP A 472 -26.89 -10.42 4.32
CA ASP A 472 -28.01 -10.67 3.40
C ASP A 472 -29.08 -11.63 3.98
N THR A 473 -28.90 -12.12 5.22
CA THR A 473 -29.77 -13.08 5.92
C THR A 473 -30.94 -12.38 6.62
N THR A 474 -32.18 -12.82 6.38
CA THR A 474 -33.40 -12.25 6.95
C THR A 474 -34.02 -13.17 8.02
N TRP A 475 -35.07 -12.71 8.70
CA TRP A 475 -35.87 -13.58 9.58
C TRP A 475 -36.61 -14.72 8.87
N ARG A 476 -36.73 -14.72 7.53
CA ARG A 476 -37.29 -15.85 6.78
C ARG A 476 -36.34 -17.04 6.72
N ASP A 477 -35.05 -16.78 6.89
CA ASP A 477 -33.96 -17.75 6.81
C ASP A 477 -33.65 -18.39 8.18
N VAL A 478 -34.44 -18.07 9.22
CA VAL A 478 -34.27 -18.51 10.61
C VAL A 478 -35.56 -19.19 11.10
N GLY A 479 -35.62 -20.52 10.97
CA GLY A 479 -36.76 -21.31 11.41
C GLY A 479 -36.83 -21.56 12.93
N ALA A 480 -38.05 -21.79 13.43
CA ALA A 480 -38.36 -22.43 14.72
C ALA A 480 -37.81 -21.78 16.01
N LEU A 481 -37.52 -20.47 16.01
CA LEU A 481 -36.94 -19.75 17.17
C LEU A 481 -37.71 -18.48 17.56
N GLU A 482 -39.05 -18.55 17.58
CA GLU A 482 -39.95 -17.40 17.76
C GLU A 482 -39.75 -16.66 19.09
N ASN A 483 -39.58 -17.37 20.20
CA ASN A 483 -39.35 -16.76 21.52
C ASN A 483 -38.05 -15.94 21.55
N VAL A 484 -36.95 -16.52 21.05
CA VAL A 484 -35.62 -15.88 20.98
C VAL A 484 -35.64 -14.70 20.00
N ARG A 485 -36.41 -14.82 18.90
CA ARG A 485 -36.65 -13.72 17.96
C ARG A 485 -37.36 -12.55 18.62
N ALA A 486 -38.42 -12.79 19.40
CA ALA A 486 -39.15 -11.74 20.10
C ALA A 486 -38.25 -11.02 21.14
N GLU A 487 -37.47 -11.78 21.90
CA GLU A 487 -36.49 -11.26 22.87
C GLU A 487 -35.45 -10.34 22.19
N LEU A 488 -34.82 -10.79 21.10
CA LEU A 488 -33.82 -10.00 20.37
C LEU A 488 -34.41 -8.82 19.61
N GLN A 489 -35.66 -8.93 19.14
CA GLN A 489 -36.37 -7.80 18.53
C GLN A 489 -36.60 -6.69 19.56
N MET A 490 -36.97 -7.03 20.79
CA MET A 490 -37.10 -6.06 21.90
C MET A 490 -35.74 -5.55 22.42
N ALA A 491 -34.72 -6.41 22.51
CA ALA A 491 -33.43 -6.06 23.09
C ALA A 491 -32.50 -5.27 22.15
N ILE A 492 -32.61 -5.46 20.83
CA ILE A 492 -31.67 -4.90 19.84
C ILE A 492 -32.40 -4.11 18.75
N VAL A 493 -33.43 -4.68 18.12
CA VAL A 493 -34.05 -4.05 16.92
C VAL A 493 -34.86 -2.81 17.28
N GLU A 494 -35.70 -2.87 18.32
CA GLU A 494 -36.52 -1.73 18.75
C GLU A 494 -35.68 -0.53 19.27
N PRO A 495 -34.64 -0.71 20.12
CA PRO A 495 -33.76 0.39 20.52
C PRO A 495 -33.07 1.09 19.34
N ILE A 496 -32.68 0.35 18.30
CA ILE A 496 -32.03 0.90 17.10
C ILE A 496 -33.04 1.64 16.20
N LYS A 497 -34.25 1.07 16.00
CA LYS A 497 -35.28 1.68 15.14
C LYS A 497 -36.00 2.86 15.79
N ASN A 498 -36.24 2.82 17.10
CA ASN A 498 -37.10 3.76 17.84
C ASN A 498 -36.38 4.48 19.01
N PRO A 499 -35.15 5.01 18.85
CA PRO A 499 -34.32 5.50 19.96
C PRO A 499 -34.98 6.62 20.79
N GLN A 500 -35.85 7.44 20.19
CA GLN A 500 -36.60 8.48 20.90
C GLN A 500 -37.55 7.91 21.96
N ARG A 501 -38.13 6.73 21.74
CA ARG A 501 -39.03 6.06 22.72
C ARG A 501 -38.24 5.63 23.95
N PHE A 502 -37.11 4.96 23.76
CA PHE A 502 -36.26 4.50 24.87
C PHE A 502 -35.69 5.68 25.66
N LYS A 503 -35.27 6.75 24.98
CA LYS A 503 -34.83 8.00 25.61
C LYS A 503 -35.93 8.69 26.42
N ALA A 504 -37.18 8.68 25.95
CA ALA A 504 -38.31 9.28 26.67
C ALA A 504 -38.73 8.49 27.93
N VAL A 505 -38.52 7.17 27.95
CA VAL A 505 -38.78 6.31 29.13
C VAL A 505 -37.55 6.19 30.04
N GLY A 506 -36.40 6.78 29.66
CA GLY A 506 -35.16 6.76 30.45
C GLY A 506 -34.43 5.41 30.47
N ILE A 507 -34.81 4.47 29.60
CA ILE A 507 -34.24 3.12 29.54
C ILE A 507 -32.98 3.14 28.68
N THR A 508 -31.83 2.81 29.28
CA THR A 508 -30.60 2.51 28.55
C THR A 508 -30.77 1.19 27.78
N ALA A 509 -30.45 1.18 26.49
CA ALA A 509 -30.46 -0.04 25.69
C ALA A 509 -29.52 -1.11 26.27
N ALA A 510 -29.88 -2.39 26.10
CA ALA A 510 -29.06 -3.50 26.58
C ALA A 510 -27.69 -3.49 25.89
N THR A 511 -26.62 -3.38 26.68
CA THR A 511 -25.27 -3.12 26.14
C THR A 511 -24.66 -4.35 25.47
N GLY A 512 -25.08 -5.57 25.80
CA GLY A 512 -24.64 -6.78 25.12
C GLY A 512 -25.62 -7.94 25.29
N VAL A 513 -25.61 -8.86 24.33
CA VAL A 513 -26.41 -10.09 24.36
C VAL A 513 -25.50 -11.28 24.01
N LEU A 514 -25.63 -12.36 24.77
CA LEU A 514 -24.84 -13.60 24.62
C LEU A 514 -25.74 -14.73 24.11
N LEU A 515 -25.43 -15.25 22.92
CA LEU A 515 -26.13 -16.40 22.34
C LEU A 515 -25.32 -17.67 22.61
N TRP A 516 -25.89 -18.62 23.36
CA TRP A 516 -25.27 -19.89 23.72
C TRP A 516 -26.17 -21.08 23.34
N GLY A 517 -25.63 -22.30 23.43
CA GLY A 517 -26.33 -23.55 23.07
C GLY A 517 -25.48 -24.45 22.16
N PRO A 518 -26.00 -25.61 21.73
CA PRO A 518 -25.23 -26.60 20.97
C PRO A 518 -24.69 -26.07 19.62
N PRO A 519 -23.66 -26.71 19.03
CA PRO A 519 -23.26 -26.43 17.66
C PRO A 519 -24.40 -26.76 16.67
N GLY A 520 -24.41 -26.09 15.51
CA GLY A 520 -25.45 -26.27 14.48
C GLY A 520 -26.78 -25.55 14.75
N CYS A 521 -27.08 -25.14 15.99
CA CYS A 521 -28.36 -24.51 16.38
C CYS A 521 -28.52 -23.03 15.93
N GLY A 522 -28.12 -22.68 14.71
CA GLY A 522 -28.46 -21.41 14.06
C GLY A 522 -27.89 -20.10 14.66
N LYS A 523 -27.23 -20.11 15.84
CA LYS A 523 -26.80 -18.92 16.61
C LYS A 523 -26.24 -17.78 15.74
N THR A 524 -25.30 -18.09 14.85
CA THR A 524 -24.64 -17.10 13.97
C THR A 524 -25.53 -16.60 12.81
N LEU A 525 -26.47 -17.41 12.33
CA LEU A 525 -27.47 -16.99 11.33
C LEU A 525 -28.52 -16.07 11.98
N LEU A 526 -28.93 -16.39 13.19
CA LEU A 526 -29.88 -15.61 13.98
C LEU A 526 -29.28 -14.26 14.41
N ALA A 527 -28.00 -14.20 14.79
CA ALA A 527 -27.28 -12.95 14.98
C ALA A 527 -27.19 -12.09 13.71
N LYS A 528 -27.01 -12.72 12.53
CA LYS A 528 -27.07 -12.01 11.23
C LYS A 528 -28.47 -11.46 10.93
N ALA A 529 -29.52 -12.26 11.12
CA ALA A 529 -30.89 -11.83 10.86
C ALA A 529 -31.31 -10.62 11.70
N VAL A 530 -30.88 -10.54 12.97
CA VAL A 530 -31.07 -9.35 13.83
C VAL A 530 -30.37 -8.12 13.25
N ALA A 531 -29.13 -8.26 12.77
CA ALA A 531 -28.36 -7.16 12.19
C ALA A 531 -28.96 -6.67 10.85
N ALA A 532 -29.43 -7.59 10.00
CA ALA A 532 -30.15 -7.25 8.77
C ALA A 532 -31.46 -6.49 9.06
N GLU A 533 -32.28 -6.99 9.97
CA GLU A 533 -33.58 -6.38 10.35
C GLU A 533 -33.42 -4.99 10.98
N SER A 534 -32.34 -4.76 11.72
CA SER A 534 -31.98 -3.44 12.28
C SER A 534 -31.23 -2.54 11.30
N LYS A 535 -30.92 -3.02 10.08
CA LYS A 535 -30.01 -2.38 9.09
C LYS A 535 -28.65 -2.01 9.69
N ALA A 536 -28.19 -2.76 10.69
CA ALA A 536 -26.94 -2.52 11.41
C ALA A 536 -25.75 -3.22 10.74
N ASN A 537 -24.57 -2.62 10.85
CA ASN A 537 -23.33 -3.19 10.35
C ASN A 537 -22.92 -4.41 11.20
N PHE A 538 -22.88 -5.61 10.62
CA PHE A 538 -22.55 -6.83 11.34
C PHE A 538 -21.04 -7.08 11.34
N ILE A 539 -20.43 -7.15 12.53
CA ILE A 539 -19.02 -7.49 12.71
C ILE A 539 -18.94 -8.91 13.26
N SER A 540 -18.70 -9.89 12.38
CA SER A 540 -18.45 -11.27 12.78
C SER A 540 -16.99 -11.47 13.14
N VAL A 541 -16.67 -11.70 14.42
CA VAL A 541 -15.31 -12.04 14.85
C VAL A 541 -15.30 -13.44 15.47
N LYS A 542 -14.56 -14.39 14.88
CA LYS A 542 -14.43 -15.74 15.45
C LYS A 542 -13.36 -15.75 16.55
N GLY A 543 -13.58 -16.50 17.63
CA GLY A 543 -12.61 -16.66 18.72
C GLY A 543 -11.18 -17.04 18.27
N PRO A 544 -10.99 -18.03 17.37
CA PRO A 544 -9.66 -18.35 16.83
C PRO A 544 -9.02 -17.23 15.99
N GLU A 545 -9.84 -16.38 15.34
CA GLU A 545 -9.36 -15.23 14.55
C GLU A 545 -8.94 -14.08 15.46
N LEU A 546 -9.61 -13.90 16.61
CA LEU A 546 -9.14 -13.03 17.70
C LEU A 546 -7.79 -13.49 18.24
N LEU A 547 -7.63 -14.77 18.58
CA LEU A 547 -6.38 -15.28 19.16
C LEU A 547 -5.17 -15.18 18.20
N ASN A 548 -5.40 -15.24 16.89
CA ASN A 548 -4.35 -15.04 15.89
C ASN A 548 -4.07 -13.56 15.55
N LYS A 549 -5.04 -12.65 15.69
CA LYS A 549 -4.84 -11.20 15.46
C LYS A 549 -4.41 -10.43 16.71
N VAL A 550 -4.87 -10.82 17.90
CA VAL A 550 -4.67 -10.12 19.17
C VAL A 550 -3.54 -10.76 19.98
N ARG A 551 -2.43 -11.09 19.32
CA ARG A 551 -1.13 -11.34 20.02
C ARG A 551 -0.31 -10.05 20.21
N CYS A 552 -0.89 -8.89 19.90
CA CYS A 552 -0.36 -7.56 20.23
C CYS A 552 -1.21 -6.91 21.32
N HIS A 553 -0.57 -6.34 22.35
CA HIS A 553 -1.26 -5.71 23.48
C HIS A 553 -1.89 -4.35 23.10
N ASN A 554 -3.19 -4.16 23.36
CA ASN A 554 -3.68 -3.20 24.38
C ASN A 554 -5.20 -2.96 24.28
N ILE A 555 -5.95 -3.53 25.24
CA ILE A 555 -7.08 -3.03 26.06
C ILE A 555 -8.09 -1.99 25.51
N PHE A 556 -7.71 -1.01 24.69
CA PHE A 556 -8.60 0.09 24.25
C PHE A 556 -9.82 -0.35 23.42
N PHE A 557 -9.78 -1.54 22.83
CA PHE A 557 -10.89 -2.09 22.05
C PHE A 557 -12.13 -2.44 22.90
N CYS A 558 -12.01 -2.62 24.21
CA CYS A 558 -13.09 -3.14 25.06
C CYS A 558 -14.31 -2.20 25.17
N ASN A 559 -14.11 -0.88 25.18
CA ASN A 559 -15.19 0.08 25.47
C ASN A 559 -16.12 0.40 24.29
N LEU A 560 -15.83 -0.12 23.08
CA LEU A 560 -16.71 0.02 21.91
C LEU A 560 -17.17 -1.34 21.32
N LEU A 561 -16.66 -2.46 21.84
CA LEU A 561 -16.94 -3.80 21.33
C LEU A 561 -18.06 -4.52 22.10
N MET A 562 -19.15 -3.81 22.41
CA MET A 562 -20.34 -4.40 23.03
C MET A 562 -21.47 -4.50 21.99
N THR A 563 -21.35 -5.49 21.09
CA THR A 563 -22.37 -5.88 20.12
C THR A 563 -22.15 -7.35 19.74
N LEU A 564 -23.03 -8.25 20.23
CA LEU A 564 -23.15 -9.67 19.86
C LEU A 564 -21.82 -10.46 19.65
N ILE A 565 -21.08 -10.70 20.73
CA ILE A 565 -20.02 -11.72 20.73
C ILE A 565 -20.68 -13.11 20.80
N VAL A 566 -20.70 -13.83 19.68
CA VAL A 566 -21.14 -15.24 19.63
C VAL A 566 -19.91 -16.14 19.78
N CYS A 567 -19.71 -16.67 20.99
CA CYS A 567 -18.84 -17.84 21.17
C CYS A 567 -19.47 -19.06 20.49
N GLY A 568 -18.64 -19.84 19.79
CA GLY A 568 -19.07 -21.02 19.01
C GLY A 568 -19.36 -22.22 19.87
#